data_AF-A0A2E0ER62-F1
#
_entry.id   AF-A0A2E0ER62-F1
#
_cell.length_a   1.000
_cell.length_b   1.000
_cell.length_c   1.000
_cell.angle_alpha   90.00
_cell.angle_beta   90.00
_cell.angle_gamma   90.00
#
_symmetry.space_group_name_H-M   'P 1'
#
loop_
_entity.id
_entity.type
_entity.pdbx_description
1 polymer ?
#
loop_
_entity_poly.entity_id
_entity_poly.type
_entity_poly.pdbx_seq_one_letter_code
_entity_poly.pdbx_strand_id
1 'polypeptide(L)'
;MNSDVGAKTLTSTGTIQSGRTRLLSIYYVGHASAGTLTFKDGGASGTQKLVITTPASSAADQYQVDIPLDGILFKTDMHLTISNVTSVTVFVTPITADTDNG
;
A
#
# COMPACT_ATOMS: atom_id res chain seq x y z
N MET A 1 -10.13 20.49 4.60
CA MET A 1 -9.37 19.22 4.45
C MET A 1 -10.36 18.13 4.12
N ASN A 2 -10.36 17.65 2.88
CA ASN A 2 -11.15 16.48 2.50
C ASN A 2 -10.32 15.24 2.89
N SER A 3 -10.67 14.61 4.01
CA SER A 3 -9.92 13.50 4.63
C SER A 3 -10.50 12.13 4.27
N ASP A 4 -11.02 12.00 3.04
CA ASP A 4 -11.64 10.75 2.61
C ASP A 4 -10.60 9.64 2.56
N VAL A 5 -10.88 8.57 3.29
CA VAL A 5 -10.07 7.35 3.25
C VAL A 5 -10.57 6.50 2.09
N GLY A 6 -9.69 6.29 1.12
CA GLY A 6 -9.87 5.33 0.05
C GLY A 6 -9.28 3.98 0.43
N ALA A 7 -9.73 2.93 -0.28
CA ALA A 7 -9.15 1.60 -0.17
C ALA A 7 -8.98 0.98 -1.55
N LYS A 8 -7.95 0.14 -1.71
CA LYS A 8 -7.79 -0.70 -2.90
C LYS A 8 -7.26 -2.08 -2.54
N THR A 9 -7.87 -3.10 -3.12
CA THR A 9 -7.40 -4.49 -3.02
C THR A 9 -6.65 -4.89 -4.28
N LEU A 10 -5.49 -5.52 -4.12
CA LEU A 10 -4.70 -6.11 -5.19
C LEU A 10 -4.40 -7.58 -4.88
N THR A 11 -4.47 -8.42 -5.90
CA THR A 11 -4.02 -9.83 -5.88
C THR A 11 -2.78 -10.05 -6.76
N SER A 12 -2.25 -8.97 -7.35
CA SER A 12 -1.04 -8.94 -8.16
C SER A 12 -0.39 -7.57 -8.08
N THR A 13 0.90 -7.49 -8.44
CA THR A 13 1.65 -6.23 -8.53
C THR A 13 0.90 -5.16 -9.33
N GLY A 14 0.87 -3.92 -8.83
CA GLY A 14 0.17 -2.83 -9.49
C GLY A 14 0.22 -1.51 -8.72
N THR A 15 -0.32 -0.46 -9.33
CA THR A 15 -0.45 0.85 -8.70
C THR A 15 -1.66 0.85 -7.75
N ILE A 16 -1.46 1.24 -6.50
CA ILE A 16 -2.53 1.40 -5.50
C ILE A 16 -3.29 2.68 -5.78
N GLN A 17 -2.57 3.80 -5.81
CA GLN A 17 -3.12 5.13 -5.99
C GLN A 17 -2.17 5.94 -6.85
N SER A 18 -2.72 6.60 -7.86
CA SER A 18 -2.00 7.59 -8.65
C SER A 18 -2.07 8.96 -8.00
N GLY A 19 -1.02 9.75 -8.15
CA GLY A 19 -0.90 11.04 -7.50
C GLY A 19 -0.51 10.93 -6.01
N ARG A 20 -0.18 12.10 -5.45
CA ARG A 20 0.31 12.24 -4.09
C ARG A 20 -0.69 11.66 -3.08
N THR A 21 -0.22 10.81 -2.18
CA THR A 21 -1.08 10.08 -1.25
C THR A 21 -0.35 9.66 0.02
N ARG A 22 -1.10 9.34 1.08
CA ARG A 22 -0.59 8.78 2.33
C ARG A 22 -1.11 7.37 2.57
N LEU A 23 -0.21 6.46 2.91
CA LEU A 23 -0.50 5.10 3.33
C LEU A 23 -0.82 5.06 4.82
N LEU A 24 -1.99 4.56 5.19
CA LEU A 24 -2.47 4.55 6.57
C LEU A 24 -2.51 3.15 7.20
N SER A 25 -2.98 2.16 6.44
CA SER A 25 -3.05 0.78 6.94
C SER A 25 -2.99 -0.22 5.79
N ILE A 26 -2.56 -1.43 6.10
CA ILE A 26 -2.40 -2.55 5.17
C ILE A 26 -2.98 -3.78 5.82
N TYR A 27 -3.94 -4.40 5.17
CA TYR A 27 -4.38 -5.75 5.49
C TYR A 27 -3.86 -6.70 4.42
N TYR A 28 -3.23 -7.80 4.81
CA TYR A 28 -2.78 -8.81 3.85
C TYR A 28 -3.16 -10.23 4.26
N VAL A 29 -3.30 -11.08 3.26
CA VAL A 29 -3.42 -12.53 3.40
C VAL A 29 -2.20 -13.16 2.76
N GLY A 30 -1.36 -13.79 3.58
CA GLY A 30 -0.13 -14.48 3.19
C GLY A 30 -0.38 -15.67 2.27
N HIS A 31 0.72 -16.28 1.83
CA HIS A 31 0.73 -17.48 0.99
C HIS A 31 1.44 -18.63 1.73
N ALA A 32 1.37 -19.83 1.17
CA ALA A 32 2.08 -21.00 1.70
C ALA A 32 3.61 -20.82 1.76
N SER A 33 4.14 -19.90 0.96
CA SER A 33 5.57 -19.59 0.87
C SER A 33 5.84 -18.20 1.41
N ALA A 34 7.06 -17.98 1.93
CA ALA A 34 7.48 -16.67 2.37
C ALA A 34 7.36 -15.66 1.21
N GLY A 35 6.88 -14.47 1.54
CA GLY A 35 6.49 -13.46 0.57
C GLY A 35 6.92 -12.05 0.97
N THR A 36 6.71 -11.12 0.05
CA THR A 36 7.05 -9.71 0.25
C THR A 36 6.00 -8.79 -0.35
N LEU A 37 5.77 -7.68 0.35
CA LEU A 37 5.00 -6.53 -0.10
C LEU A 37 5.94 -5.33 -0.12
N THR A 38 6.30 -4.86 -1.31
CA THR A 38 7.23 -3.73 -1.49
C THR A 38 6.49 -2.54 -2.06
N PHE A 39 6.33 -1.50 -1.23
CA PHE A 39 5.72 -0.24 -1.63
C PHE A 39 6.78 0.72 -2.16
N LYS A 40 6.52 1.30 -3.33
CA LYS A 40 7.40 2.22 -4.06
C LYS A 40 6.69 3.52 -4.40
N ASP A 41 7.42 4.62 -4.37
CA ASP A 41 6.99 5.95 -4.80
C ASP A 41 7.55 6.25 -6.20
N GLY A 42 6.67 6.45 -7.17
CA GLY A 42 7.03 6.74 -8.57
C GLY A 42 6.95 5.51 -9.49
N GLY A 43 6.01 4.60 -9.23
CA GLY A 43 5.77 3.44 -10.10
C GLY A 43 6.66 2.23 -9.81
N ALA A 44 6.69 1.26 -10.74
CA ALA A 44 7.33 -0.05 -10.56
C ALA A 44 8.85 0.02 -10.31
N SER A 45 9.52 0.99 -10.93
CA SER A 45 10.95 1.28 -10.74
C SER A 45 11.20 2.44 -9.79
N GLY A 46 10.17 2.88 -9.06
CA GLY A 46 10.24 3.99 -8.12
C GLY A 46 11.06 3.69 -6.87
N THR A 47 11.17 4.69 -5.99
CA THR A 47 11.93 4.57 -4.74
C THR A 47 11.19 3.70 -3.75
N GLN A 48 11.84 2.68 -3.20
CA GLN A 48 11.27 1.84 -2.13
C GLN A 48 11.03 2.67 -0.86
N LYS A 49 9.81 2.60 -0.32
CA LYS A 49 9.38 3.34 0.89
C LYS A 49 9.09 2.42 2.07
N LEU A 50 8.54 1.24 1.83
CA LEU A 50 8.20 0.24 2.84
C LEU A 50 8.34 -1.17 2.25
N VAL A 51 8.83 -2.10 3.06
CA VAL A 51 8.81 -3.53 2.75
C VAL A 51 8.23 -4.27 3.95
N ILE A 52 7.24 -5.11 3.70
CA ILE A 52 6.75 -6.11 4.65
C ILE A 52 7.15 -7.48 4.13
N THR A 53 7.71 -8.30 5.01
CA THR A 53 7.98 -9.71 4.71
C THR A 53 6.91 -10.55 5.40
N THR A 54 6.39 -11.55 4.71
CA THR A 54 5.41 -12.49 5.27
C THR A 54 6.12 -13.82 5.50
N PRO A 55 5.87 -14.49 6.65
CA PRO A 55 6.45 -15.80 6.90
C PRO A 55 5.89 -16.84 5.92
N ALA A 56 6.61 -17.95 5.75
CA ALA A 56 6.03 -19.14 5.16
C ALA A 56 5.15 -19.82 6.22
N SER A 57 3.90 -20.11 5.89
CA SER A 57 2.96 -20.79 6.79
C SER A 57 2.14 -21.80 5.99
N SER A 58 1.93 -23.00 6.54
CA SER A 58 1.13 -24.03 5.84
C SER A 58 -0.35 -23.67 5.72
N ALA A 59 -0.81 -22.70 6.51
CA ALA A 59 -2.10 -22.03 6.37
C ALA A 59 -1.88 -20.58 5.91
N ALA A 60 -2.87 -19.97 5.26
CA ALA A 60 -2.78 -18.56 4.91
C ALA A 60 -2.86 -17.71 6.19
N ASP A 61 -1.74 -17.10 6.59
CA ASP A 61 -1.71 -16.13 7.68
C ASP A 61 -2.34 -14.81 7.22
N GLN A 62 -2.96 -14.08 8.14
CA GLN A 62 -3.49 -12.74 7.85
C GLN A 62 -3.04 -11.77 8.93
N TYR A 63 -2.77 -10.53 8.54
CA TYR A 63 -2.41 -9.51 9.50
C TYR A 63 -2.77 -8.11 8.99
N GLN A 64 -3.10 -7.23 9.93
CA GLN A 64 -3.28 -5.80 9.67
C GLN A 64 -2.13 -5.02 10.29
N VAL A 65 -1.50 -4.18 9.47
CA VAL A 65 -0.48 -3.24 9.89
C VAL A 65 -1.07 -1.84 9.85
N ASP A 66 -1.32 -1.27 11.03
CA ASP A 66 -1.74 0.11 11.15
C ASP A 66 -0.52 1.02 11.30
N ILE A 67 -0.47 2.09 10.49
CA ILE A 67 0.62 3.05 10.50
C ILE A 67 0.20 4.26 11.34
N PRO A 68 0.98 4.65 12.36
CA PRO A 68 0.63 5.78 13.22
C PRO A 68 0.81 7.13 12.49
N LEU A 69 0.30 8.20 13.12
CA LEU A 69 0.41 9.59 12.67
C LEU A 69 -0.19 9.79 11.27
N ASP A 70 0.39 10.69 10.47
CA ASP A 70 -0.07 10.99 9.10
C ASP A 70 0.29 9.88 8.07
N GLY A 71 0.72 8.70 8.53
CA GLY A 71 1.12 7.60 7.65
C GLY A 71 2.36 7.88 6.81
N ILE A 72 2.60 7.03 5.80
CA ILE A 72 3.76 7.15 4.90
C ILE A 72 3.37 7.93 3.65
N LEU A 73 4.06 9.04 3.38
CA LEU A 73 3.85 9.88 2.21
C LEU A 73 4.50 9.29 0.94
N PHE A 74 3.70 9.19 -0.12
CA PHE A 74 4.11 8.94 -1.50
C PHE A 74 3.84 10.23 -2.30
N LYS A 75 4.87 10.75 -2.97
CA LYS A 75 4.82 12.05 -3.63
C LYS A 75 4.24 11.98 -5.05
N THR A 76 4.38 10.84 -5.71
CA THR A 76 4.00 10.66 -7.12
C THR A 76 2.95 9.57 -7.29
N ASP A 77 3.34 8.31 -7.37
CA ASP A 77 2.39 7.18 -7.46
C ASP A 77 2.77 6.12 -6.42
N MET A 78 1.77 5.64 -5.67
CA MET A 78 1.97 4.50 -4.77
C MET A 78 1.85 3.21 -5.56
N HIS A 79 2.98 2.53 -5.78
CA HIS A 79 3.05 1.23 -6.42
C HIS A 79 3.34 0.13 -5.41
N LEU A 80 2.64 -1.00 -5.52
CA LEU A 80 2.87 -2.18 -4.71
C LEU A 80 3.37 -3.33 -5.58
N THR A 81 4.59 -3.81 -5.30
CA THR A 81 5.10 -5.07 -5.83
C THR A 81 4.77 -6.20 -4.84
N ILE A 82 4.11 -7.24 -5.34
CA ILE A 82 3.66 -8.40 -4.56
C ILE A 82 4.46 -9.64 -4.98
N SER A 83 4.99 -10.38 -4.01
CA SER A 83 5.62 -11.69 -4.20
C SER A 83 5.07 -12.66 -3.16
N ASN A 84 4.52 -13.80 -3.59
CA ASN A 84 3.99 -14.86 -2.71
C ASN A 84 3.08 -14.34 -1.58
N VAL A 85 2.10 -13.48 -1.93
CA VAL A 85 1.02 -13.05 -1.03
C VAL A 85 -0.28 -13.17 -1.79
N THR A 86 -1.33 -13.70 -1.15
CA THR A 86 -2.60 -14.04 -1.78
C THR A 86 -3.41 -12.79 -2.14
N SER A 87 -3.51 -11.84 -1.20
CA SER A 87 -4.20 -10.57 -1.43
C SER A 87 -3.71 -9.50 -0.46
N VAL A 88 -3.85 -8.24 -0.86
CA VAL A 88 -3.55 -7.08 -0.04
C VAL A 88 -4.62 -6.03 -0.23
N THR A 89 -5.17 -5.53 0.86
CA THR A 89 -6.03 -4.34 0.89
C THR A 89 -5.27 -3.20 1.55
N VAL A 90 -5.20 -2.06 0.87
CA VAL A 90 -4.44 -0.89 1.29
C VAL A 90 -5.39 0.27 1.52
N PHE A 91 -5.29 0.91 2.69
CA PHE A 91 -6.05 2.10 3.05
C PHE A 91 -5.17 3.34 2.88
N VAL A 92 -5.70 4.33 2.15
CA VAL A 92 -4.95 5.52 1.75
C VAL A 92 -5.80 6.78 1.89
N THR A 93 -5.14 7.92 2.05
CA THR A 93 -5.78 9.23 1.86
C THR A 93 -5.10 9.92 0.68
N PRO A 94 -5.76 10.03 -0.49
CA PRO A 94 -5.29 10.84 -1.59
C PRO A 94 -5.16 12.30 -1.15
N ILE A 95 -4.07 12.96 -1.55
CA ILE A 95 -3.90 14.39 -1.32
C ILE A 95 -4.23 15.07 -2.64
N THR A 96 -5.47 15.49 -2.79
CA THR A 96 -5.86 16.38 -3.87
C THR A 96 -5.08 17.69 -3.70
N ALA A 97 -4.43 18.17 -4.75
CA ALA A 97 -3.99 19.56 -4.75
C ALA A 97 -5.23 20.41 -4.53
N ASP A 98 -5.17 21.32 -3.56
CA ASP A 98 -6.29 22.20 -3.24
C ASP A 98 -6.78 22.89 -4.52
N THR A 99 -8.01 22.60 -4.94
CA THR A 99 -8.66 23.30 -6.05
C THR A 99 -9.31 24.60 -5.60
N ASP A 100 -9.19 25.00 -4.32
CA ASP A 100 -9.73 26.26 -3.82
C ASP A 100 -8.81 27.44 -4.14
N ASN A 101 -8.46 27.58 -5.41
CA ASN A 101 -7.96 28.83 -5.97
C ASN A 101 -9.11 29.46 -6.79
N GLY A 102 -10.08 30.02 -6.07
CA GLY A 102 -11.23 30.75 -6.59
C GLY A 102 -11.90 31.58 -5.49
#